data_AF-D5FPH1-F1
#
_entry.id   AF-D5FPH1-F1
#
_cell.length_a   1.000
_cell.length_b   1.000
_cell.length_c   1.000
_cell.angle_alpha   90.00
_cell.angle_beta   90.00
_cell.angle_gamma   90.00
#
_symmetry.space_group_name_H-M   'P 1'
#
loop_
_entity.id
_entity.type
_entity.pdbx_description
1 polymer ?
#
loop_
_entity_poly.entity_id
_entity_poly.type
_entity_poly.pdbx_seq_one_letter_code
_entity_poly.pdbx_strand_id
1 'polypeptide(L)' 'DWIIAPEGYAAYYCEGECAFPLNSYMNATNHAIVQTL' A
#
# COMPACT_ATOMS: atom_id res chain seq x y z
N ASP A 1 -3.96 -9.78 -26.62
CA ASP A 1 -4.29 -11.18 -26.29
C ASP A 1 -3.10 -11.93 -25.72
N TRP A 2 -2.83 -11.80 -24.42
CA TRP A 2 -1.77 -12.58 -23.75
C TRP A 2 -2.23 -13.25 -22.44
N ILE A 3 -3.33 -12.77 -21.84
CA ILE A 3 -3.96 -13.42 -20.69
C ILE A 3 -5.04 -14.36 -21.22
N ILE A 4 -4.90 -15.66 -20.93
CA ILE A 4 -5.80 -16.72 -21.41
C ILE A 4 -6.95 -16.99 -20.41
N ALA A 5 -6.66 -16.97 -19.11
CA ALA A 5 -7.62 -17.02 -18.01
C ALA A 5 -6.89 -16.75 -16.67
N PRO A 6 -7.57 -16.32 -15.59
CA PRO A 6 -8.97 -15.85 -15.56
C PRO A 6 -9.13 -14.49 -16.25
N GLU A 7 -10.36 -14.11 -16.58
CA GLU A 7 -10.66 -12.82 -17.21
C GLU A 7 -10.44 -11.62 -16.27
N GLY A 8 -10.37 -11.88 -14.97
CA GLY A 8 -10.07 -10.89 -13.94
C GLY A 8 -9.78 -11.55 -12.60
N TYR A 9 -9.25 -10.76 -11.68
CA TYR A 9 -9.02 -11.15 -10.29
C TYR A 9 -9.13 -9.94 -9.38
N ALA A 10 -9.32 -10.18 -8.08
CA ALA A 10 -9.30 -9.12 -7.09
C ALA A 10 -7.86 -8.62 -6.91
N ALA A 11 -7.51 -7.51 -7.56
CA ALA A 11 -6.18 -6.91 -7.48
C ALA A 11 -5.93 -6.23 -6.13
N TYR A 12 -7.00 -5.83 -5.44
CA TYR A 12 -6.97 -4.95 -4.28
C TYR A 12 -6.28 -3.62 -4.58
N TYR A 13 -6.32 -2.70 -3.63
CA TYR A 13 -5.58 -1.44 -3.71
C TYR A 13 -5.38 -0.89 -2.29
N CYS A 14 -4.34 -0.07 -2.14
CA CYS A 14 -4.11 0.68 -0.91
C CYS A 14 -4.66 2.09 -1.08
N GLU A 15 -5.38 2.59 -0.08
CA GLU A 15 -5.95 3.94 -0.05
C GLU A 15 -5.89 4.50 1.36
N GLY A 16 -5.85 5.83 1.47
CA GLY A 16 -5.76 6.57 2.73
C GLY A 16 -4.47 7.39 2.83
N GLU A 17 -4.44 8.24 3.86
CA GLU A 17 -3.31 9.12 4.14
C GLU A 17 -2.32 8.49 5.13
N CYS A 18 -1.04 8.79 4.96
CA CYS A 18 0.03 8.40 5.89
C CYS A 18 0.29 9.51 6.92
N ALA A 19 -0.64 9.70 7.85
CA ALA A 19 -0.56 10.75 8.88
C ALA A 19 0.24 10.31 10.12
N PHE A 20 1.02 11.22 10.70
CA PHE A 20 1.77 10.95 11.92
C PHE A 20 0.84 10.87 13.16
N PRO A 21 1.06 9.91 14.09
CA PRO A 21 2.02 8.80 14.03
C PRO A 21 1.55 7.67 13.09
N LEU A 22 2.47 7.14 12.30
CA LEU A 22 2.17 6.02 11.40
C LEU A 22 1.80 4.78 12.20
N ASN A 23 0.75 4.08 11.74
CA ASN A 23 0.25 2.86 12.39
C ASN A 23 1.28 1.73 12.26
N SER A 24 1.50 0.95 13.34
CA SER A 24 2.41 -0.20 13.36
C SER A 24 2.09 -1.28 12.33
N TYR A 25 0.82 -1.42 11.90
CA TYR A 25 0.42 -2.38 10.86
C TYR A 25 0.86 -1.97 9.45
N MET A 26 1.28 -0.71 9.25
CA MET A 26 1.75 -0.21 7.95
C MET A 26 3.19 -0.63 7.63
N ASN A 27 3.93 -1.20 8.60
CA ASN A 27 5.34 -1.60 8.46
C ASN A 27 6.20 -0.50 7.81
N ALA A 28 6.02 0.75 8.27
CA ALA A 28 6.67 1.91 7.68
C ALA A 28 8.20 1.85 7.78
N THR A 29 8.89 2.30 6.74
CA THR A 29 10.35 2.41 6.76
C THR A 29 10.78 3.60 7.61
N ASN A 30 12.03 3.59 8.10
CA ASN A 30 12.61 4.72 8.81
C ASN A 30 12.53 6.02 7.99
N HIS A 31 12.76 5.94 6.67
CA HIS A 31 12.64 7.09 5.77
C HIS A 31 11.21 7.63 5.74
N ALA A 32 10.20 6.75 5.64
CA ALA A 32 8.80 7.17 5.65
C ALA A 32 8.40 7.81 6.99
N ILE A 33 8.84 7.25 8.13
CA ILE A 33 8.60 7.84 9.45
C ILE A 33 9.18 9.25 9.52
N VAL A 34 10.46 9.42 9.15
CA VAL A 34 11.13 10.74 9.18
C VAL A 34 10.50 11.74 8.21
N GLN A 35 10.01 11.31 7.06
CA GLN A 35 9.34 12.18 6.10
C GLN A 35 7.98 12.70 6.61
N THR A 36 7.32 11.95 7.50
CA THR A 36 6.01 12.33 8.07
C THR A 36 6.08 13.06 9.41
N LEU A 37 7.27 13.15 10.01
CA LEU A 37 7.56 13.96 11.21
C LEU A 37 7.65 15.44 10.84
#